data_AF-A0A2V9FNE0-F1
#
_entry.id   AF-A0A2V9FNE0-F1
#
_cell.length_a   1.000
_cell.length_b   1.000
_cell.length_c   1.000
_cell.angle_alpha   90.00
_cell.angle_beta   90.00
_cell.angle_gamma   90.00
#
_symmetry.space_group_name_H-M   'P 1'
#
loop_
_entity.id
_entity.type
_entity.pdbx_description
1 polymer ?
#
loop_
_entity_poly.entity_id
_entity_poly.type
_entity_poly.pdbx_seq_one_letter_code
_entity_poly.pdbx_strand_id
1 'polypeptide(L)'
;MPFETYGETRPFANAIRRATQQKSMPPWFADPNVGKFSNDPSLRPTEIETLAAWAEAKSPAGETKDAPLARPGVESWSNRKADLLLKMPQAVPLPASGDIEYTYEIVPTNFKEDRWVQMAEVLPSLRSNVHHAVVYVRPPDSNWLRHAPVGVPFTASTLTDPEDRRGAHWTDSDVLLVYAPGSSPDAWPEKMAKFIPAGSDLVFQMHYTANGRRASDQSSIGLIFSSHTPEQRVLTLQLTNDHFVIPPGVPDYRVEARGTLPHDATLLSFLPHMHLRGKLFEYNLIRKSMGTEGKPDYEIEPLLRVHYHFHWQMSYRISEPRFLRAGAELQAVAWYDNSKGNPHNPDWQAEVRWGEQIYDEMMVGFFDVAVPAGVDKQHFFARTKEPQQVP
;
A
#
# COMPACT_ATOMS: atom_id res chain seq x y z
N MET A 1 2.63 -0.59 -22.68
CA MET A 1 3.22 0.65 -23.25
C MET A 1 2.29 1.79 -22.89
N PRO A 2 2.80 2.90 -22.36
CA PRO A 2 2.01 4.12 -22.22
C PRO A 2 1.60 4.65 -23.61
N PHE A 3 0.43 5.27 -23.71
CA PHE A 3 -0.01 5.97 -24.91
C PHE A 3 0.36 7.46 -24.75
N GLU A 4 1.47 7.89 -25.35
CA GLU A 4 2.01 9.24 -25.13
C GLU A 4 1.72 10.20 -26.30
N THR A 5 1.50 9.64 -27.49
CA THR A 5 1.21 10.40 -28.71
C THR A 5 -0.13 10.01 -29.33
N TYR A 6 -0.73 10.91 -30.11
CA TYR A 6 -1.94 10.57 -30.88
C TYR A 6 -1.72 9.38 -31.82
N GLY A 7 -0.53 9.28 -32.45
CA GLY A 7 -0.18 8.19 -33.34
C GLY A 7 -0.16 6.81 -32.65
N GLU A 8 0.27 6.77 -31.39
CA GLU A 8 0.24 5.56 -30.56
C GLU A 8 -1.18 5.25 -30.06
N THR A 9 -1.97 6.26 -29.70
CA THR A 9 -3.32 6.08 -29.14
C THR A 9 -4.35 5.68 -30.19
N ARG A 10 -4.34 6.30 -31.37
CA ARG A 10 -5.39 6.14 -32.40
C ARG A 10 -5.67 4.67 -32.78
N PRO A 11 -4.66 3.79 -32.99
CA PRO A 11 -4.90 2.38 -33.30
C PRO A 11 -5.72 1.63 -32.24
N PHE A 12 -5.73 2.10 -30.99
CA PHE A 12 -6.41 1.47 -29.87
C PHE A 12 -7.78 2.07 -29.55
N ALA A 13 -8.29 3.02 -30.33
CA ALA A 13 -9.54 3.72 -30.02
C ALA A 13 -10.74 2.81 -29.72
N ASN A 14 -10.92 1.74 -30.52
CA ASN A 14 -11.98 0.76 -30.27
C ASN A 14 -11.75 -0.08 -29.00
N ALA A 15 -10.49 -0.34 -28.63
CA ALA A 15 -10.16 -1.01 -27.38
C ALA A 15 -10.41 -0.09 -26.18
N ILE A 16 -10.01 1.20 -26.29
CA ILE A 16 -10.27 2.24 -25.28
C ILE A 16 -11.78 2.36 -25.05
N ARG A 17 -12.58 2.55 -26.11
CA ARG A 17 -14.05 2.61 -26.02
C ARG A 17 -14.63 1.40 -25.29
N ARG A 18 -14.19 0.18 -25.65
CA ARG A 18 -14.68 -1.05 -25.00
C ARG A 18 -14.31 -1.10 -23.52
N ALA A 19 -13.06 -0.81 -23.19
CA ALA A 19 -12.56 -0.87 -21.82
C ALA A 19 -13.26 0.16 -20.91
N THR A 20 -13.49 1.38 -21.39
CA THR A 20 -14.17 2.41 -20.62
C THR A 20 -15.67 2.15 -20.49
N GLN A 21 -16.33 1.66 -21.54
CA GLN A 21 -17.74 1.23 -21.47
C GLN A 21 -17.95 0.05 -20.50
N GLN A 22 -17.00 -0.89 -20.46
CA GLN A 22 -17.01 -2.01 -19.52
C GLN A 22 -16.51 -1.62 -18.11
N LYS A 23 -16.05 -0.37 -17.91
CA LYS A 23 -15.43 0.12 -16.69
C LYS A 23 -14.25 -0.75 -16.19
N SER A 24 -13.57 -1.43 -17.12
CA SER A 24 -12.35 -2.18 -16.79
C SER A 24 -11.13 -1.28 -16.74
N MET A 25 -11.20 -0.08 -17.33
CA MET A 25 -10.16 0.95 -17.27
C MET A 25 -10.78 2.36 -17.12
N PRO A 26 -10.24 3.22 -16.24
CA PRO A 26 -9.24 2.90 -15.22
C PRO A 26 -9.78 1.90 -14.18
N PRO A 27 -8.94 0.97 -13.69
CA PRO A 27 -9.39 -0.03 -12.73
C PRO A 27 -9.66 0.64 -11.38
N TRP A 28 -10.83 0.36 -10.82
CA TRP A 28 -11.21 0.78 -9.49
C TRP A 28 -12.12 -0.28 -8.89
N PHE A 29 -11.79 -0.75 -7.69
CA PHE A 29 -12.40 -1.94 -7.11
C PHE A 29 -13.17 -1.68 -5.82
N ALA A 30 -13.19 -0.43 -5.34
CA ALA A 30 -14.03 -0.09 -4.20
C ALA A 30 -15.51 -0.12 -4.61
N ASP A 31 -16.36 -0.63 -3.71
CA ASP A 31 -17.81 -0.53 -3.84
C ASP A 31 -18.20 0.96 -3.84
N PRO A 32 -18.84 1.47 -4.91
CA PRO A 32 -19.18 2.89 -5.02
C PRO A 32 -20.20 3.37 -3.97
N ASN A 33 -20.84 2.45 -3.24
CA ASN A 33 -21.78 2.78 -2.17
C ASN A 33 -21.13 2.79 -0.77
N VAL A 34 -19.84 2.45 -0.65
CA VAL A 34 -19.11 2.39 0.61
C VAL A 34 -17.93 3.34 0.60
N GLY A 35 -17.96 4.35 1.47
CA GLY A 35 -16.93 5.38 1.55
C GLY A 35 -16.91 6.31 0.34
N LYS A 36 -16.00 7.29 0.37
CA LYS A 36 -15.71 8.20 -0.74
C LYS A 36 -14.22 8.45 -0.76
N PHE A 37 -13.61 8.35 -1.94
CA PHE A 37 -12.15 8.39 -2.07
C PHE A 37 -11.71 9.46 -3.07
N SER A 38 -10.71 10.25 -2.69
CA SER A 38 -10.24 11.39 -3.50
C SER A 38 -9.41 10.95 -4.69
N ASN A 39 -8.94 9.70 -4.69
CA ASN A 39 -8.11 9.12 -5.73
C ASN A 39 -8.85 8.08 -6.59
N ASP A 40 -10.19 8.07 -6.54
CA ASP A 40 -11.01 7.26 -7.46
C ASP A 40 -10.80 7.77 -8.91
N PRO A 41 -10.20 6.95 -9.80
CA PRO A 41 -9.93 7.33 -11.18
C PRO A 41 -11.11 7.03 -12.12
N SER A 42 -12.25 6.55 -11.59
CA SER A 42 -13.41 6.14 -12.38
C SER A 42 -13.93 7.29 -13.25
N LEU A 43 -14.18 6.97 -14.52
CA LEU A 43 -14.71 7.93 -15.48
C LEU A 43 -16.19 8.20 -15.22
N ARG A 44 -16.58 9.47 -15.33
CA ARG A 44 -17.98 9.90 -15.34
C ARG A 44 -18.67 9.41 -16.62
N PRO A 45 -20.01 9.21 -16.62
CA PRO A 45 -20.74 8.80 -17.82
C PRO A 45 -20.44 9.67 -19.05
N THR A 46 -20.35 10.99 -18.87
CA THR A 46 -20.03 11.94 -19.94
C THR A 46 -18.62 11.79 -20.51
N GLU A 47 -17.64 11.38 -19.69
CA GLU A 47 -16.28 11.10 -20.14
C GLU A 47 -16.22 9.81 -20.96
N ILE A 48 -16.95 8.78 -20.52
CA ILE A 48 -17.10 7.53 -21.28
C ILE A 48 -17.76 7.79 -22.63
N GLU A 49 -18.84 8.59 -22.66
CA GLU A 49 -19.52 9.00 -23.88
C GLU A 49 -18.60 9.79 -24.82
N THR A 50 -17.79 10.69 -24.27
CA THR A 50 -16.82 11.46 -25.05
C THR A 50 -15.80 10.56 -25.74
N LEU A 51 -15.25 9.59 -25.02
CA LEU A 51 -14.30 8.61 -25.58
C LEU A 51 -14.96 7.68 -26.61
N ALA A 52 -16.21 7.29 -26.37
CA ALA A 52 -16.98 6.48 -27.32
C ALA A 52 -17.26 7.24 -28.61
N ALA A 53 -17.73 8.49 -28.52
CA ALA A 53 -18.00 9.35 -29.66
C ALA A 53 -16.73 9.62 -30.49
N TRP A 54 -15.60 9.87 -29.82
CA TRP A 54 -14.31 10.04 -30.50
C TRP A 54 -13.92 8.79 -31.30
N ALA A 55 -14.05 7.59 -30.72
CA ALA A 55 -13.75 6.35 -31.43
C ALA A 55 -14.72 6.10 -32.61
N GLU A 56 -16.01 6.38 -32.44
CA GLU A 56 -17.04 6.24 -33.49
C GLU A 56 -16.83 7.20 -34.65
N ALA A 57 -16.35 8.42 -34.37
CA ALA A 57 -15.94 9.40 -35.37
C ALA A 57 -14.64 9.04 -36.11
N LYS A 58 -14.13 7.81 -35.95
CA LYS A 58 -12.85 7.34 -36.48
C LYS A 58 -11.65 8.10 -35.92
N SER A 59 -11.75 8.51 -34.66
CA SER A 59 -10.65 9.05 -33.86
C SER A 59 -9.98 10.27 -34.48
N PRO A 60 -10.73 11.36 -34.79
CA PRO A 60 -10.13 12.56 -35.37
C PRO A 60 -9.04 13.13 -34.44
N ALA A 61 -7.98 13.66 -35.03
CA ALA A 61 -6.98 14.41 -34.27
C ALA A 61 -7.54 15.78 -33.86
N GLY A 62 -7.17 16.26 -32.66
CA GLY A 62 -7.41 17.64 -32.26
C GLY A 62 -6.46 18.61 -32.96
N GLU A 63 -6.62 19.92 -32.73
CA GLU A 63 -5.71 20.92 -33.25
C GLU A 63 -4.35 20.87 -32.54
N THR A 64 -3.24 20.87 -33.30
CA THR A 64 -1.89 20.73 -32.74
C THR A 64 -1.54 21.80 -31.71
N LYS A 65 -2.06 23.03 -31.86
CA LYS A 65 -1.83 24.13 -30.90
C LYS A 65 -2.48 23.89 -29.53
N ASP A 66 -3.50 23.03 -29.48
CA ASP A 66 -4.23 22.68 -28.26
C ASP A 66 -3.70 21.37 -27.66
N ALA A 67 -2.72 20.74 -28.31
CA ALA A 67 -2.09 19.53 -27.79
C ALA A 67 -1.38 19.84 -26.46
N PRO A 68 -1.55 18.99 -25.44
CA PRO A 68 -0.80 19.16 -24.19
C PRO A 68 0.70 19.08 -24.48
N LEU A 69 1.50 19.85 -23.73
CA LEU A 69 2.95 19.74 -23.80
C LEU A 69 3.36 18.28 -23.57
N ALA A 70 4.25 17.78 -24.44
CA ALA A 70 4.82 16.45 -24.29
C ALA A 70 5.44 16.35 -22.89
N ARG A 71 5.00 15.37 -22.10
CA ARG A 71 5.56 15.11 -20.78
C ARG A 71 6.88 14.38 -21.00
N PRO A 72 8.04 14.96 -20.65
CA PRO A 72 9.29 14.22 -20.75
C PRO A 72 9.21 13.01 -19.81
N GLY A 73 9.45 11.82 -20.35
CA GLY A 73 9.75 10.55 -19.66
C GLY A 73 9.01 10.34 -18.34
N VAL A 74 7.89 9.62 -18.38
CA VAL A 74 7.17 9.17 -17.18
C VAL A 74 7.99 8.06 -16.49
N GLU A 75 9.12 8.40 -15.89
CA GLU A 75 9.80 7.48 -14.97
C GLU A 75 9.25 7.55 -13.54
N SER A 76 8.23 8.38 -13.33
CA SER A 76 7.54 8.82 -12.10
C SER A 76 8.11 10.14 -11.60
N TRP A 77 7.30 11.17 -11.80
CA TRP A 77 6.81 12.11 -10.80
C TRP A 77 5.50 12.69 -11.37
N SER A 78 4.45 12.77 -10.57
CA SER A 78 3.27 13.57 -10.89
C SER A 78 3.65 15.07 -10.87
N ASN A 79 4.21 15.56 -11.97
CA ASN A 79 4.49 16.98 -12.24
C ASN A 79 5.43 17.74 -11.25
N ARG A 80 6.01 17.09 -10.23
CA ARG A 80 6.91 17.73 -9.23
C ARG A 80 8.27 17.04 -9.17
N LYS A 81 9.37 17.79 -9.21
CA LYS A 81 10.73 17.25 -9.05
C LYS A 81 10.96 16.84 -7.59
N ALA A 82 11.57 15.68 -7.36
CA ALA A 82 12.07 15.27 -6.04
C ALA A 82 12.98 16.34 -5.42
N ASP A 83 12.88 16.54 -4.11
CA ASP A 83 13.93 17.21 -3.35
C ASP A 83 15.11 16.27 -3.12
N LEU A 84 14.81 14.97 -2.96
CA LEU A 84 15.81 13.92 -2.83
C LEU A 84 15.37 12.66 -3.59
N LEU A 85 16.29 12.10 -4.36
CA LEU A 85 16.20 10.76 -4.90
C LEU A 85 17.24 9.89 -4.21
N LEU A 86 16.80 8.94 -3.39
CA LEU A 86 17.68 8.00 -2.70
C LEU A 86 17.57 6.63 -3.38
N LYS A 87 18.70 6.12 -3.88
CA LYS A 87 18.75 4.86 -4.64
C LYS A 87 19.33 3.74 -3.78
N MET A 88 18.81 2.53 -3.94
CA MET A 88 19.45 1.30 -3.42
C MET A 88 20.92 1.27 -3.89
N PRO A 89 21.91 1.19 -2.97
CA PRO A 89 23.33 1.20 -3.33
C PRO A 89 23.74 0.12 -4.35
N GLN A 90 23.15 -1.07 -4.29
CA GLN A 90 23.45 -2.15 -5.24
C GLN A 90 22.21 -2.63 -5.98
N ALA A 91 22.42 -3.17 -7.18
CA ALA A 91 21.36 -3.80 -7.94
C ALA A 91 21.19 -5.26 -7.50
N VAL A 92 19.95 -5.68 -7.27
CA VAL A 92 19.59 -7.03 -6.86
C VAL A 92 19.47 -7.92 -8.10
N PRO A 93 20.30 -8.96 -8.26
CA PRO A 93 20.17 -9.89 -9.37
C PRO A 93 18.96 -10.81 -9.18
N LEU A 94 18.13 -10.92 -10.22
CA LEU A 94 16.89 -11.69 -10.18
C LEU A 94 17.01 -12.94 -11.07
N PRO A 95 16.64 -14.13 -10.56
CA PRO A 95 16.58 -15.34 -11.37
C PRO A 95 15.43 -15.28 -12.38
N ALA A 96 15.52 -16.10 -13.43
CA ALA A 96 14.44 -16.23 -14.41
C ALA A 96 13.22 -16.97 -13.86
N SER A 97 13.39 -17.83 -12.86
CA SER A 97 12.36 -18.72 -12.32
C SER A 97 12.67 -19.08 -10.88
N GLY A 98 11.66 -19.59 -10.17
CA GLY A 98 11.75 -20.00 -8.77
C GLY A 98 11.42 -18.86 -7.81
N ASP A 99 11.34 -19.23 -6.54
CA ASP A 99 10.97 -18.32 -5.46
C ASP A 99 12.13 -17.37 -5.15
N ILE A 100 11.77 -16.15 -4.77
CA ILE A 100 12.72 -15.13 -4.35
C ILE A 100 12.31 -14.74 -2.93
N GLU A 101 13.20 -15.00 -1.97
CA GLU A 101 13.01 -14.57 -0.60
C GLU A 101 12.97 -13.04 -0.54
N TYR A 102 12.22 -12.49 0.44
CA TYR A 102 12.24 -11.05 0.67
C TYR A 102 13.67 -10.54 0.79
N THR A 103 13.98 -9.57 -0.08
CA THR A 103 15.31 -8.99 -0.17
C THR A 103 15.29 -7.63 0.50
N TYR A 104 16.23 -7.40 1.40
CA TYR A 104 16.37 -6.19 2.16
C TYR A 104 17.60 -5.43 1.72
N GLU A 105 17.53 -4.10 1.72
CA GLU A 105 18.72 -3.25 1.65
C GLU A 105 18.56 -2.05 2.58
N ILE A 106 19.55 -1.84 3.43
CA ILE A 106 19.61 -0.69 4.32
C ILE A 106 20.34 0.45 3.60
N VAL A 107 19.66 1.57 3.41
CA VAL A 107 20.15 2.73 2.66
C VAL A 107 20.31 3.94 3.60
N PRO A 108 21.56 4.37 3.87
CA PRO A 108 21.80 5.52 4.72
C PRO A 108 21.27 6.83 4.13
N THR A 109 20.44 7.56 4.89
CA THR A 109 19.95 8.88 4.47
C THR A 109 21.02 9.96 4.61
N ASN A 110 21.94 9.78 5.58
CA ASN A 110 22.94 10.75 6.00
C ASN A 110 22.35 12.11 6.46
N PHE A 111 21.06 12.16 6.80
CA PHE A 111 20.41 13.39 7.27
C PHE A 111 21.06 13.91 8.55
N LYS A 112 21.41 15.20 8.55
CA LYS A 112 22.01 15.90 9.70
C LYS A 112 20.99 16.52 10.65
N GLU A 113 19.75 16.63 10.18
CA GLU A 113 18.62 17.19 10.89
C GLU A 113 17.38 16.41 10.49
N ASP A 114 16.34 16.49 11.31
CA ASP A 114 15.09 15.78 11.07
C ASP A 114 14.43 16.23 9.76
N ARG A 115 13.70 15.31 9.13
CA ARG A 115 13.02 15.56 7.85
C ARG A 115 11.54 15.21 7.95
N TRP A 116 10.71 16.18 7.57
CA TRP A 116 9.29 15.97 7.33
C TRP A 116 9.05 15.69 5.85
N VAL A 117 8.49 14.54 5.52
CA VAL A 117 8.22 14.07 4.16
C VAL A 117 6.75 14.28 3.83
N GLN A 118 6.45 15.21 2.94
CA GLN A 118 5.09 15.53 2.51
C GLN A 118 4.62 14.64 1.35
N MET A 119 5.55 14.15 0.52
CA MET A 119 5.26 13.20 -0.55
C MET A 119 6.41 12.22 -0.74
N ALA A 120 6.07 10.97 -1.02
CA ALA A 120 7.04 9.92 -1.28
C ALA A 120 6.56 8.96 -2.38
N GLU A 121 7.50 8.43 -3.14
CA GLU A 121 7.23 7.45 -4.21
C GLU A 121 8.39 6.47 -4.36
N VAL A 122 8.10 5.17 -4.38
CA VAL A 122 9.09 4.16 -4.78
C VAL A 122 9.12 4.03 -6.30
N LEU A 123 10.35 3.92 -6.79
CA LEU A 123 10.74 3.95 -8.18
C LEU A 123 11.47 2.66 -8.56
N PRO A 124 10.75 1.58 -8.89
CA PRO A 124 11.38 0.38 -9.41
C PRO A 124 12.08 0.66 -10.74
N SER A 125 13.33 0.27 -10.84
CA SER A 125 14.03 0.25 -12.12
C SER A 125 13.47 -0.85 -13.04
N LEU A 126 12.88 -1.90 -12.43
CA LEU A 126 12.26 -3.02 -13.10
C LEU A 126 10.88 -3.35 -12.52
N ARG A 127 9.89 -2.52 -12.86
CA ARG A 127 8.47 -2.67 -12.42
C ARG A 127 7.86 -4.05 -12.72
N SER A 128 8.34 -4.77 -13.73
CA SER A 128 7.85 -6.10 -14.10
C SER A 128 8.20 -7.21 -13.11
N ASN A 129 9.10 -6.93 -12.16
CA ASN A 129 9.60 -7.91 -11.20
C ASN A 129 9.39 -7.48 -9.75
N VAL A 130 9.30 -6.17 -9.46
CA VAL A 130 8.91 -5.70 -8.12
C VAL A 130 7.42 -5.94 -7.95
N HIS A 131 7.07 -6.97 -7.19
CA HIS A 131 5.69 -7.23 -6.81
C HIS A 131 5.23 -6.19 -5.80
N HIS A 132 5.97 -6.01 -4.70
CA HIS A 132 5.74 -4.89 -3.79
C HIS A 132 7.06 -4.49 -3.11
N ALA A 133 7.06 -3.31 -2.50
CA ALA A 133 8.14 -2.84 -1.67
C ALA A 133 7.59 -2.13 -0.43
N VAL A 134 8.20 -2.33 0.72
CA VAL A 134 7.93 -1.54 1.93
C VAL A 134 9.20 -0.80 2.30
N VAL A 135 9.09 0.50 2.48
CA VAL A 135 10.22 1.32 2.94
C VAL A 135 9.98 1.68 4.39
N TYR A 136 10.83 1.17 5.26
CA TYR A 136 10.79 1.46 6.70
C TYR A 136 11.79 2.56 7.06
N VAL A 137 11.47 3.35 8.06
CA VAL A 137 12.39 4.25 8.73
C VAL A 137 13.05 3.49 9.86
N ARG A 138 14.39 3.41 9.84
CA ARG A 138 15.18 2.83 10.92
C ARG A 138 15.96 3.93 11.64
N PRO A 139 15.51 4.36 12.83
CA PRO A 139 16.23 5.34 13.66
C PRO A 139 17.65 4.87 14.04
N PRO A 140 18.58 5.80 14.33
CA PRO A 140 19.97 5.46 14.63
C PRO A 140 20.16 4.62 15.91
N ASP A 141 19.23 4.69 16.85
CA ASP A 141 19.21 3.91 18.09
C ASP A 141 18.43 2.57 17.98
N SER A 142 17.84 2.29 16.81
CA SER A 142 17.07 1.06 16.59
C SER A 142 17.92 -0.20 16.80
N ASN A 143 17.32 -1.21 17.44
CA ASN A 143 17.89 -2.55 17.55
C ASN A 143 17.52 -3.46 16.36
N TRP A 144 16.61 -3.01 15.51
CA TRP A 144 16.16 -3.79 14.36
C TRP A 144 17.23 -3.83 13.27
N LEU A 145 17.63 -5.03 12.84
CA LEU A 145 18.64 -5.24 11.79
C LEU A 145 19.99 -4.59 12.15
N ARG A 146 20.35 -4.59 13.44
CA ARG A 146 21.53 -3.88 13.98
C ARG A 146 22.84 -4.48 13.47
N HIS A 147 22.89 -5.78 13.19
CA HIS A 147 24.07 -6.47 12.69
C HIS A 147 23.97 -6.82 11.20
N ALA A 148 22.85 -6.48 10.55
CA ALA A 148 22.66 -6.67 9.11
C ALA A 148 23.59 -5.77 8.28
N PRO A 149 24.01 -6.20 7.08
CA PRO A 149 24.90 -5.42 6.24
C PRO A 149 24.21 -4.16 5.70
N VAL A 150 24.94 -3.03 5.72
CA VAL A 150 24.45 -1.74 5.21
C VAL A 150 24.90 -1.53 3.77
N GLY A 151 23.98 -1.10 2.89
CA GLY A 151 24.24 -0.85 1.47
C GLY A 151 24.58 -2.10 0.65
N VAL A 152 24.14 -3.27 1.12
CA VAL A 152 24.27 -4.55 0.43
C VAL A 152 22.93 -5.30 0.55
N PRO A 153 22.41 -5.88 -0.53
CA PRO A 153 21.23 -6.73 -0.47
C PRO A 153 21.44 -7.97 0.39
N PHE A 154 20.46 -8.31 1.23
CA PHE A 154 20.46 -9.53 2.04
C PHE A 154 19.04 -10.10 2.14
N THR A 155 18.94 -11.34 2.59
CA THR A 155 17.65 -11.97 2.93
C THR A 155 17.69 -12.48 4.37
N ALA A 156 16.54 -12.86 4.94
CA ALA A 156 16.49 -13.37 6.31
C ALA A 156 17.39 -14.61 6.46
N SER A 157 17.40 -15.50 5.47
CA SER A 157 18.22 -16.72 5.49
C SER A 157 19.72 -16.47 5.49
N THR A 158 20.18 -15.34 4.92
CA THR A 158 21.61 -14.95 4.91
C THR A 158 22.11 -14.31 6.20
N LEU A 159 21.21 -13.87 7.08
CA LEU A 159 21.58 -13.27 8.36
C LEU A 159 22.05 -14.34 9.34
N THR A 160 23.12 -14.02 10.07
CA THR A 160 23.73 -14.91 11.07
C THR A 160 23.23 -14.67 12.48
N ASP A 161 22.82 -13.43 12.78
CA ASP A 161 22.26 -13.06 14.08
C ASP A 161 20.79 -13.50 14.20
N PRO A 162 20.40 -14.26 15.25
CA PRO A 162 19.03 -14.74 15.41
C PRO A 162 17.98 -13.65 15.64
N GLU A 163 18.34 -12.51 16.24
CA GLU A 163 17.42 -11.38 16.41
C GLU A 163 17.17 -10.69 15.08
N ASP A 164 18.20 -10.47 14.28
CA ASP A 164 18.05 -9.87 12.95
C ASP A 164 17.25 -10.79 12.00
N ARG A 165 17.45 -12.12 12.07
CA ARG A 165 16.63 -13.09 11.32
C ARG A 165 15.14 -12.97 11.67
N ARG A 166 14.82 -12.90 12.96
CA ARG A 166 13.42 -12.69 13.40
C ARG A 166 12.91 -11.32 12.98
N GLY A 167 13.74 -10.30 13.12
CA GLY A 167 13.44 -8.92 12.75
C GLY A 167 13.16 -8.76 11.25
N ALA A 168 13.78 -9.55 10.38
CA ALA A 168 13.46 -9.54 8.96
C ALA A 168 12.01 -9.94 8.69
N HIS A 169 11.45 -10.90 9.44
CA HIS A 169 10.06 -11.34 9.26
C HIS A 169 9.04 -10.47 10.00
N TRP A 170 9.45 -9.72 11.03
CA TRP A 170 8.55 -8.87 11.81
C TRP A 170 9.27 -7.64 12.38
N THR A 171 8.66 -6.46 12.21
CA THR A 171 9.18 -5.19 12.74
C THR A 171 8.06 -4.27 13.19
N ASP A 172 8.34 -3.48 14.22
CA ASP A 172 7.49 -2.38 14.68
C ASP A 172 7.91 -1.02 14.11
N SER A 173 8.97 -0.98 13.30
CA SER A 173 9.50 0.26 12.69
C SER A 173 8.44 1.02 11.90
N ASP A 174 8.65 2.33 11.79
CA ASP A 174 7.74 3.20 11.04
C ASP A 174 7.80 2.89 9.54
N VAL A 175 6.63 2.71 8.93
CA VAL A 175 6.52 2.54 7.49
C VAL A 175 6.45 3.91 6.84
N LEU A 176 7.44 4.25 6.01
CA LEU A 176 7.45 5.48 5.22
C LEU A 176 6.45 5.37 4.07
N LEU A 177 6.44 4.26 3.34
CA LEU A 177 5.40 3.95 2.36
C LEU A 177 5.39 2.46 1.99
N VAL A 178 4.27 2.02 1.42
CA VAL A 178 4.11 0.71 0.79
C VAL A 178 3.85 0.94 -0.68
N TYR A 179 4.62 0.27 -1.54
CA TYR A 179 4.46 0.25 -2.98
C TYR A 179 3.94 -1.11 -3.42
N ALA A 180 2.90 -1.12 -4.23
CA ALA A 180 2.40 -2.29 -4.93
C ALA A 180 1.95 -1.90 -6.36
N PRO A 181 1.66 -2.85 -7.25
CA PRO A 181 1.35 -2.55 -8.64
C PRO A 181 0.04 -1.76 -8.72
N GLY A 182 0.07 -0.64 -9.44
CA GLY A 182 -1.04 0.32 -9.49
C GLY A 182 -0.98 1.43 -8.44
N SER A 183 0.01 1.40 -7.53
CA SER A 183 0.21 2.48 -6.56
C SER A 183 0.51 3.82 -7.24
N SER A 184 -0.04 4.88 -6.67
CA SER A 184 0.29 6.27 -7.00
C SER A 184 1.19 6.85 -5.91
N PRO A 185 1.96 7.92 -6.17
CA PRO A 185 2.75 8.58 -5.14
C PRO A 185 1.88 8.93 -3.92
N ASP A 186 2.39 8.69 -2.72
CA ASP A 186 1.76 9.17 -1.49
C ASP A 186 2.05 10.64 -1.31
N ALA A 187 1.00 11.44 -1.14
CA ALA A 187 1.09 12.87 -0.95
C ALA A 187 0.04 13.30 0.08
N TRP A 188 0.49 13.89 1.18
CA TRP A 188 -0.38 14.35 2.25
C TRP A 188 -0.66 15.85 2.12
N PRO A 189 -1.80 16.35 2.65
CA PRO A 189 -2.09 17.78 2.69
C PRO A 189 -1.01 18.56 3.41
N GLU A 190 -0.92 19.86 3.14
CA GLU A 190 0.17 20.73 3.58
C GLU A 190 0.53 20.61 5.08
N LYS A 191 -0.48 20.51 5.94
CA LYS A 191 -0.35 20.40 7.40
C LYS A 191 0.05 19.01 7.93
N MET A 192 0.23 18.03 7.06
CA MET A 192 0.51 16.63 7.41
C MET A 192 1.77 16.15 6.69
N ALA A 193 2.63 15.42 7.39
CA ALA A 193 3.76 14.74 6.78
C ALA A 193 4.20 13.52 7.60
N LYS A 194 4.97 12.63 6.97
CA LYS A 194 5.71 11.59 7.70
C LYS A 194 7.04 12.14 8.22
N PHE A 195 7.62 11.49 9.21
CA PHE A 195 8.82 11.97 9.90
C PHE A 195 9.96 10.98 9.75
N ILE A 196 11.15 11.49 9.44
CA ILE A 196 12.42 10.74 9.42
C ILE A 196 13.37 11.45 10.38
N PRO A 197 13.71 10.85 11.54
CA PRO A 197 14.71 11.40 12.44
C PRO A 197 16.08 11.54 11.76
N ALA A 198 16.86 12.54 12.18
CA ALA A 198 18.25 12.71 11.78
C ALA A 198 19.06 11.42 12.01
N GLY A 199 19.97 11.11 11.08
CA GLY A 199 20.81 9.90 11.16
C GLY A 199 20.09 8.57 10.91
N SER A 200 18.80 8.56 10.57
CA SER A 200 18.08 7.33 10.24
C SER A 200 18.54 6.71 8.92
N ASP A 201 18.37 5.41 8.78
CA ASP A 201 18.44 4.71 7.51
C ASP A 201 17.03 4.47 6.97
N LEU A 202 16.92 4.26 5.65
CA LEU A 202 15.73 3.68 5.04
C LEU A 202 16.00 2.20 4.72
N VAL A 203 15.15 1.31 5.22
CA VAL A 203 15.23 -0.12 4.93
C VAL A 203 14.23 -0.44 3.84
N PHE A 204 14.72 -0.82 2.67
CA PHE A 204 13.91 -1.29 1.56
C PHE A 204 13.67 -2.79 1.75
N GLN A 205 12.44 -3.20 2.02
CA GLN A 205 12.00 -4.58 1.98
C GLN A 205 11.35 -4.83 0.62
N MET A 206 12.00 -5.62 -0.23
CA MET A 206 11.63 -5.84 -1.61
C MET A 206 11.09 -7.25 -1.80
N HIS A 207 9.86 -7.37 -2.31
CA HIS A 207 9.30 -8.63 -2.76
C HIS A 207 9.33 -8.68 -4.28
N TYR A 208 10.16 -9.59 -4.80
CA TYR A 208 10.32 -9.81 -6.23
C TYR A 208 9.58 -11.06 -6.71
N THR A 209 9.09 -11.04 -7.94
CA THR A 209 8.57 -12.23 -8.62
C THR A 209 9.38 -12.49 -9.90
N ALA A 210 9.80 -13.74 -10.09
CA ALA A 210 10.44 -14.19 -11.32
C ALA A 210 9.41 -14.26 -12.47
N ASN A 211 9.80 -13.83 -13.68
CA ASN A 211 8.89 -13.73 -14.83
C ASN A 211 9.42 -14.39 -16.11
N GLY A 212 10.29 -15.39 -15.97
CA GLY A 212 10.88 -16.14 -17.07
C GLY A 212 12.16 -15.54 -17.65
N ARG A 213 12.63 -14.40 -17.13
CA ARG A 213 13.85 -13.73 -17.62
C ARG A 213 14.77 -13.35 -16.46
N ARG A 214 16.07 -13.61 -16.61
CA ARG A 214 17.08 -13.08 -15.70
C ARG A 214 17.14 -11.57 -15.87
N ALA A 215 17.20 -10.85 -14.77
CA ALA A 215 17.23 -9.40 -14.77
C ALA A 215 17.92 -8.88 -13.50
N SER A 216 17.88 -7.57 -13.31
CA SER A 216 18.37 -6.92 -12.10
C SER A 216 17.49 -5.71 -11.81
N ASP A 217 17.24 -5.43 -10.54
CA ASP A 217 16.53 -4.23 -10.09
C ASP A 217 17.38 -3.43 -9.12
N GLN A 218 17.39 -2.11 -9.30
CA GLN A 218 17.98 -1.15 -8.38
C GLN A 218 16.96 -0.03 -8.14
N SER A 219 16.00 -0.32 -7.28
CA SER A 219 14.92 0.61 -6.94
C SER A 219 15.43 1.88 -6.25
N SER A 220 14.66 2.96 -6.38
CA SER A 220 14.89 4.23 -5.68
C SER A 220 13.65 4.66 -4.91
N ILE A 221 13.79 5.64 -4.03
CA ILE A 221 12.68 6.39 -3.44
C ILE A 221 12.87 7.88 -3.72
N GLY A 222 11.82 8.50 -4.21
CA GLY A 222 11.68 9.93 -4.35
C GLY A 222 11.02 10.54 -3.12
N LEU A 223 11.60 11.61 -2.58
CA LEU A 223 11.03 12.37 -1.45
C LEU A 223 10.85 13.85 -1.81
N ILE A 224 9.72 14.41 -1.37
CA ILE A 224 9.50 15.86 -1.28
C ILE A 224 9.29 16.20 0.19
N PHE A 225 10.08 17.15 0.68
CA PHE A 225 10.05 17.57 2.07
C PHE A 225 9.00 18.67 2.29
N SER A 226 8.44 18.71 3.50
CA SER A 226 7.60 19.83 3.91
C SER A 226 8.45 21.09 4.06
N SER A 227 7.93 22.23 3.59
CA SER A 227 8.59 23.53 3.70
C SER A 227 8.53 24.14 5.11
N HIS A 228 7.68 23.57 5.97
CA HIS A 228 7.48 23.96 7.37
C HIS A 228 7.25 22.73 8.24
N THR A 229 7.35 22.90 9.56
CA THR A 229 6.97 21.83 10.49
C THR A 229 5.45 21.63 10.40
N PRO A 230 4.96 20.42 10.04
CA PRO A 230 3.54 20.15 9.94
C PRO A 230 2.88 20.18 11.32
N GLU A 231 1.57 20.38 11.35
CA GLU A 231 0.78 20.28 12.58
C GLU A 231 0.59 18.81 13.00
N GLN A 232 0.57 17.91 12.02
CA GLN A 232 0.25 16.51 12.23
C GLN A 232 1.30 15.58 11.60
N ARG A 233 1.64 14.51 12.32
CA ARG A 233 2.44 13.40 11.83
C ARG A 233 1.53 12.32 11.28
N VAL A 234 1.87 11.79 10.11
CA VAL A 234 1.20 10.62 9.54
C VAL A 234 1.91 9.35 9.98
N LEU A 235 1.13 8.38 10.45
CA LEU A 235 1.58 7.05 10.82
C LEU A 235 0.84 6.02 9.97
N THR A 236 1.56 5.04 9.41
CA THR A 236 0.94 3.86 8.82
C THR A 236 0.84 2.76 9.87
N LEU A 237 -0.38 2.29 10.10
CA LEU A 237 -0.74 1.25 11.05
C LEU A 237 -1.29 0.03 10.30
N GLN A 238 -1.43 -1.10 11.01
CA GLN A 238 -1.82 -2.37 10.42
C GLN A 238 -2.83 -3.10 11.31
N LEU A 239 -3.81 -3.72 10.67
CA LEU A 239 -4.64 -4.80 11.24
C LEU A 239 -4.29 -6.09 10.51
N THR A 240 -3.52 -6.95 11.17
CA THR A 240 -2.97 -8.17 10.59
C THR A 240 -3.46 -9.40 11.34
N ASN A 241 -3.80 -10.45 10.60
CA ASN A 241 -4.02 -11.78 11.16
C ASN A 241 -3.11 -12.78 10.43
N ASP A 242 -2.10 -13.28 11.13
CA ASP A 242 -1.11 -14.26 10.68
C ASP A 242 -1.41 -15.68 11.20
N HIS A 243 -2.56 -15.88 11.84
CA HIS A 243 -2.95 -17.13 12.50
C HIS A 243 -4.27 -17.67 11.91
N PHE A 244 -4.24 -18.00 10.62
CA PHE A 244 -5.36 -18.65 9.93
C PHE A 244 -4.91 -19.86 9.11
N VAL A 245 -5.90 -20.69 8.76
CA VAL A 245 -5.74 -21.86 7.89
C VAL A 245 -6.95 -21.93 6.95
N ILE A 246 -6.72 -21.72 5.66
CA ILE A 246 -7.76 -21.80 4.63
C ILE A 246 -7.84 -23.27 4.16
N PRO A 247 -8.96 -23.97 4.39
CA PRO A 247 -9.09 -25.35 3.96
C PRO A 247 -9.11 -25.47 2.42
N PRO A 248 -8.72 -26.64 1.87
CA PRO A 248 -8.85 -26.93 0.44
C PRO A 248 -10.28 -26.74 -0.09
N GLY A 249 -10.41 -26.23 -1.31
CA GLY A 249 -11.67 -26.19 -2.04
C GLY A 249 -12.71 -25.17 -1.56
N VAL A 250 -12.44 -24.39 -0.51
CA VAL A 250 -13.40 -23.44 0.08
C VAL A 250 -13.48 -22.16 -0.77
N PRO A 251 -14.64 -21.82 -1.35
CA PRO A 251 -14.78 -20.67 -2.26
C PRO A 251 -14.95 -19.32 -1.55
N ASP A 252 -15.19 -19.34 -0.24
CA ASP A 252 -15.49 -18.16 0.55
C ASP A 252 -15.05 -18.40 2.00
N TYR A 253 -13.77 -18.14 2.28
CA TYR A 253 -13.18 -18.29 3.61
C TYR A 253 -12.86 -16.93 4.21
N ARG A 254 -13.43 -16.64 5.39
CA ARG A 254 -13.34 -15.34 6.05
C ARG A 254 -12.24 -15.32 7.12
N VAL A 255 -11.38 -14.31 7.06
CA VAL A 255 -10.36 -14.01 8.08
C VAL A 255 -10.53 -12.56 8.53
N GLU A 256 -10.32 -12.28 9.81
CA GLU A 256 -10.42 -10.90 10.32
C GLU A 256 -9.35 -10.56 11.34
N ALA A 257 -9.10 -9.26 11.47
CA ALA A 257 -8.32 -8.66 12.55
C ALA A 257 -9.10 -7.45 13.10
N ARG A 258 -9.00 -7.20 14.41
CA ARG A 258 -9.62 -6.04 15.07
C ARG A 258 -8.63 -5.38 16.01
N GLY A 259 -8.77 -4.07 16.17
CA GLY A 259 -7.93 -3.30 17.08
C GLY A 259 -8.56 -1.98 17.47
N THR A 260 -8.24 -1.49 18.66
CA THR A 260 -8.69 -0.19 19.15
C THR A 260 -7.58 0.84 19.00
N LEU A 261 -7.92 2.06 18.58
CA LEU A 261 -7.00 3.18 18.60
C LEU A 261 -6.73 3.62 20.05
N PRO A 262 -5.48 3.57 20.54
CA PRO A 262 -5.13 3.95 21.91
C PRO A 262 -5.23 5.47 22.20
N HIS A 263 -5.05 6.31 21.17
CA HIS A 263 -5.18 7.76 21.25
C HIS A 263 -6.04 8.28 20.09
N ASP A 264 -6.50 9.53 20.23
CA ASP A 264 -7.20 10.25 19.18
C ASP A 264 -6.35 10.32 17.89
N ALA A 265 -6.97 10.06 16.74
CA ALA A 265 -6.30 10.13 15.45
C ALA A 265 -7.29 10.43 14.32
N THR A 266 -6.80 11.02 13.23
CA THR A 266 -7.60 11.22 12.01
C THR A 266 -7.25 10.15 10.99
N LEU A 267 -8.20 9.27 10.66
CA LEU A 267 -8.07 8.25 9.64
C LEU A 267 -8.02 8.88 8.23
N LEU A 268 -7.01 8.50 7.44
CA LEU A 268 -6.70 9.13 6.15
C LEU A 268 -6.91 8.21 4.95
N SER A 269 -6.49 6.95 5.06
CA SER A 269 -6.47 6.04 3.92
C SER A 269 -6.45 4.58 4.36
N PHE A 270 -6.71 3.69 3.41
CA PHE A 270 -6.58 2.25 3.55
C PHE A 270 -5.74 1.67 2.42
N LEU A 271 -5.05 0.56 2.68
CA LEU A 271 -4.36 -0.24 1.67
C LEU A 271 -4.51 -1.72 2.05
N PRO A 272 -5.54 -2.41 1.52
CA PRO A 272 -5.70 -3.84 1.73
C PRO A 272 -4.63 -4.64 0.99
N HIS A 273 -4.10 -5.68 1.62
CA HIS A 273 -3.13 -6.59 1.00
C HIS A 273 -3.47 -8.05 1.28
N MET A 274 -3.51 -8.84 0.21
CA MET A 274 -3.73 -10.29 0.16
C MET A 274 -2.94 -10.90 -1.00
N HIS A 275 -2.80 -12.22 -1.05
CA HIS A 275 -2.20 -12.90 -2.19
C HIS A 275 -3.25 -13.40 -3.19
N LEU A 276 -2.94 -14.45 -3.95
CA LEU A 276 -3.64 -14.87 -5.17
C LEU A 276 -5.10 -15.28 -4.94
N ARG A 277 -5.47 -15.71 -3.73
CA ARG A 277 -6.82 -16.16 -3.40
C ARG A 277 -7.70 -15.07 -2.83
N GLY A 278 -7.14 -13.88 -2.55
CA GLY A 278 -7.90 -12.73 -2.08
C GLY A 278 -9.03 -12.35 -3.04
N LYS A 279 -10.25 -12.19 -2.51
CA LYS A 279 -11.48 -11.93 -3.27
C LYS A 279 -12.18 -10.64 -2.84
N LEU A 280 -12.26 -10.42 -1.53
CA LEU A 280 -12.93 -9.25 -0.94
C LEU A 280 -12.13 -8.80 0.27
N PHE A 281 -12.01 -7.49 0.45
CA PHE A 281 -11.46 -6.90 1.66
C PHE A 281 -12.37 -5.78 2.15
N GLU A 282 -12.63 -5.72 3.44
CA GLU A 282 -13.48 -4.71 4.06
C GLU A 282 -12.80 -4.11 5.29
N TYR A 283 -12.93 -2.79 5.46
CA TYR A 283 -12.58 -2.08 6.68
C TYR A 283 -13.86 -1.53 7.30
N ASN A 284 -14.03 -1.74 8.60
CA ASN A 284 -15.19 -1.34 9.36
C ASN A 284 -14.81 -0.53 10.59
N LEU A 285 -15.68 0.41 10.98
CA LEU A 285 -15.71 0.98 12.31
C LEU A 285 -16.77 0.24 13.13
N ILE A 286 -16.36 -0.35 14.25
CA ILE A 286 -17.26 -1.06 15.16
C ILE A 286 -17.63 -0.11 16.30
N ARG A 287 -18.93 0.13 16.47
CA ARG A 287 -19.46 0.83 17.65
C ARG A 287 -20.16 -0.17 18.54
N LYS A 288 -19.70 -0.24 19.78
CA LYS A 288 -20.34 -1.02 20.84
C LYS A 288 -21.30 -0.13 21.61
N SER A 289 -22.57 -0.52 21.70
CA SER A 289 -23.55 0.10 22.58
C SER A 289 -24.10 -0.96 23.55
N MET A 290 -24.63 -0.53 24.69
CA MET A 290 -25.34 -1.43 25.59
C MET A 290 -26.77 -1.58 25.11
N GLY A 291 -27.15 -2.80 24.73
CA GLY A 291 -28.51 -3.14 24.37
C GLY A 291 -29.44 -3.16 25.58
N THR A 292 -30.74 -3.14 25.31
CA THR A 292 -31.82 -3.08 26.33
C THR A 292 -31.86 -4.29 27.26
N GLU A 293 -31.23 -5.41 26.89
CA GLU A 293 -31.14 -6.64 27.68
C GLU A 293 -29.79 -6.80 28.42
N GLY A 294 -28.96 -5.76 28.49
CA GLY A 294 -27.64 -5.83 29.12
C GLY A 294 -26.58 -6.60 28.29
N LYS A 295 -26.91 -6.98 27.05
CA LYS A 295 -25.95 -7.51 26.07
C LYS A 295 -25.39 -6.38 25.22
N PRO A 296 -24.12 -6.45 24.80
CA PRO A 296 -23.57 -5.46 23.89
C PRO A 296 -24.16 -5.64 22.49
N ASP A 297 -24.69 -4.55 21.94
CA ASP A 297 -25.04 -4.43 20.53
C ASP A 297 -23.83 -3.85 19.77
N TYR A 298 -23.64 -4.31 18.54
CA TYR A 298 -22.57 -3.85 17.67
C TYR A 298 -23.18 -3.25 16.41
N GLU A 299 -22.91 -1.98 16.19
CA GLU A 299 -23.14 -1.32 14.91
C GLU A 299 -21.84 -1.40 14.10
N ILE A 300 -21.92 -1.98 12.91
CA ILE A 300 -20.80 -2.10 11.98
C ILE A 300 -21.01 -1.08 10.88
N GLU A 301 -20.14 -0.06 10.83
CA GLU A 301 -20.13 0.92 9.76
C GLU A 301 -19.01 0.57 8.77
N PRO A 302 -19.32 0.15 7.54
CA PRO A 302 -18.31 -0.10 6.52
C PRO A 302 -17.69 1.21 6.04
N LEU A 303 -16.36 1.27 6.10
CA LEU A 303 -15.55 2.42 5.70
C LEU A 303 -14.98 2.25 4.28
N LEU A 304 -14.65 1.01 3.92
CA LEU A 304 -14.16 0.61 2.61
C LEU A 304 -14.57 -0.85 2.38
N ARG A 305 -15.06 -1.16 1.18
CA ARG A 305 -15.24 -2.53 0.68
C ARG A 305 -14.63 -2.62 -0.71
N VAL A 306 -13.77 -3.61 -0.94
CA VAL A 306 -13.01 -3.77 -2.19
C VAL A 306 -13.18 -5.17 -2.76
N HIS A 307 -13.60 -5.27 -4.02
CA HIS A 307 -13.47 -6.49 -4.81
C HIS A 307 -12.01 -6.70 -5.21
N TYR A 308 -11.25 -7.37 -4.34
CA TYR A 308 -9.81 -7.42 -4.42
C TYR A 308 -9.33 -8.03 -5.74
N HIS A 309 -8.26 -7.46 -6.30
CA HIS A 309 -7.61 -7.96 -7.49
C HIS A 309 -6.10 -7.95 -7.28
N PHE A 310 -5.47 -9.12 -7.24
CA PHE A 310 -4.05 -9.27 -6.89
C PHE A 310 -3.09 -8.41 -7.73
N HIS A 311 -3.36 -8.22 -9.03
CA HIS A 311 -2.52 -7.38 -9.88
C HIS A 311 -2.73 -5.86 -9.71
N TRP A 312 -3.70 -5.43 -8.90
CA TRP A 312 -4.04 -4.02 -8.65
C TRP A 312 -4.24 -3.78 -7.16
N GLN A 313 -3.16 -3.41 -6.49
CA GLN A 313 -3.14 -3.20 -5.05
C GLN A 313 -2.96 -1.71 -4.79
N MET A 314 -4.10 -1.03 -4.59
CA MET A 314 -4.18 0.43 -4.55
C MET A 314 -4.46 0.92 -3.14
N SER A 315 -3.94 2.10 -2.82
CA SER A 315 -4.38 2.87 -1.66
C SER A 315 -5.73 3.52 -1.94
N TYR A 316 -6.57 3.63 -0.93
CA TYR A 316 -7.88 4.27 -0.97
C TYR A 316 -7.86 5.46 0.00
N ARG A 317 -7.70 6.67 -0.53
CA ARG A 317 -7.55 7.92 0.24
C ARG A 317 -8.91 8.51 0.50
N ILE A 318 -9.32 8.59 1.77
CA ILE A 318 -10.65 9.07 2.15
C ILE A 318 -10.77 10.54 1.76
N SER A 319 -11.80 10.89 0.99
CA SER A 319 -12.01 12.27 0.53
C SER A 319 -12.16 13.27 1.67
N GLU A 320 -12.81 12.83 2.75
CA GLU A 320 -13.01 13.60 3.98
C GLU A 320 -12.39 12.80 5.15
N PRO A 321 -11.13 13.09 5.53
CA PRO A 321 -10.45 12.41 6.62
C PRO A 321 -11.28 12.38 7.91
N ARG A 322 -11.31 11.23 8.58
CA ARG A 322 -12.24 10.97 9.68
C ARG A 322 -11.55 11.01 11.02
N PHE A 323 -11.92 11.96 11.88
CA PHE A 323 -11.47 11.98 13.26
C PHE A 323 -12.09 10.82 14.06
N LEU A 324 -11.23 10.05 14.73
CA LEU A 324 -11.59 8.94 15.59
C LEU A 324 -11.02 9.20 16.99
N ARG A 325 -11.86 9.01 18.01
CA ARG A 325 -11.44 9.13 19.41
C ARG A 325 -10.68 7.88 19.86
N ALA A 326 -9.83 8.05 20.87
CA ALA A 326 -9.27 6.95 21.62
C ALA A 326 -10.38 5.94 22.03
N GLY A 327 -10.08 4.66 21.88
CA GLY A 327 -11.02 3.55 22.07
C GLY A 327 -11.84 3.17 20.82
N ALA A 328 -11.80 3.95 19.73
CA ALA A 328 -12.45 3.57 18.48
C ALA A 328 -11.93 2.21 17.97
N GLU A 329 -12.83 1.28 17.68
CA GLU A 329 -12.50 -0.08 17.24
C GLU A 329 -12.60 -0.17 15.71
N LEU A 330 -11.47 -0.48 15.07
CA LEU A 330 -11.41 -0.78 13.65
C LEU A 330 -11.33 -2.28 13.44
N GLN A 331 -11.95 -2.75 12.37
CA GLN A 331 -11.89 -4.13 11.91
C GLN A 331 -11.47 -4.16 10.45
N ALA A 332 -10.59 -5.08 10.12
CA ALA A 332 -10.26 -5.48 8.76
C ALA A 332 -10.74 -6.91 8.54
N VAL A 333 -11.40 -7.18 7.42
CA VAL A 333 -11.93 -8.49 7.07
C VAL A 333 -11.51 -8.84 5.64
N ALA A 334 -10.89 -10.00 5.49
CA ALA A 334 -10.48 -10.57 4.22
C ALA A 334 -11.32 -11.81 3.92
N TRP A 335 -11.63 -12.01 2.64
CA TRP A 335 -12.23 -13.24 2.13
C TRP A 335 -11.38 -13.82 1.03
N TYR A 336 -11.23 -15.15 1.07
CA TYR A 336 -10.42 -15.92 0.13
C TYR A 336 -11.25 -16.95 -0.62
N ASP A 337 -10.92 -17.15 -1.89
CA ASP A 337 -11.44 -18.23 -2.73
C ASP A 337 -10.33 -19.26 -3.01
N ASN A 338 -10.30 -20.32 -2.18
CA ASN A 338 -9.44 -21.48 -2.37
C ASN A 338 -10.14 -22.61 -3.15
N SER A 339 -11.15 -22.30 -3.95
CA SER A 339 -11.84 -23.29 -4.78
C SER A 339 -11.15 -23.51 -6.13
N LYS A 340 -11.55 -24.58 -6.81
CA LYS A 340 -11.15 -24.86 -8.21
C LYS A 340 -11.63 -23.79 -9.19
N GLY A 341 -12.64 -22.98 -8.83
CA GLY A 341 -13.23 -21.96 -9.69
C GLY A 341 -12.41 -20.68 -9.79
N ASN A 342 -11.50 -20.43 -8.84
CA ASN A 342 -10.65 -19.25 -8.86
C ASN A 342 -9.51 -19.42 -9.88
N PRO A 343 -9.48 -18.62 -10.97
CA PRO A 343 -8.44 -18.73 -12.01
C PRO A 343 -7.04 -18.34 -11.53
N HIS A 344 -6.94 -17.65 -10.38
CA HIS A 344 -5.66 -17.26 -9.76
C HIS A 344 -5.16 -18.29 -8.75
N ASN A 345 -5.97 -19.29 -8.39
CA ASN A 345 -5.59 -20.29 -7.40
C ASN A 345 -4.57 -21.28 -7.99
N PRO A 346 -3.32 -21.33 -7.50
CA PRO A 346 -2.29 -22.21 -8.04
C PRO A 346 -2.53 -23.68 -7.66
N ASP A 347 -3.17 -23.94 -6.52
CA ASP A 347 -3.51 -25.27 -6.02
C ASP A 347 -4.71 -25.19 -5.07
N TRP A 348 -5.86 -25.65 -5.55
CA TRP A 348 -7.12 -25.66 -4.79
C TRP A 348 -7.25 -26.88 -3.86
N GLN A 349 -6.36 -27.87 -3.97
CA GLN A 349 -6.35 -29.06 -3.12
C GLN A 349 -5.47 -28.87 -1.88
N ALA A 350 -4.64 -27.82 -1.87
CA ALA A 350 -3.78 -27.48 -0.76
C ALA A 350 -4.53 -26.73 0.36
N GLU A 351 -4.13 -27.03 1.59
CA GLU A 351 -4.37 -26.17 2.74
C GLU A 351 -3.43 -24.96 2.63
N VAL A 352 -3.94 -23.76 2.92
CA VAL A 352 -3.18 -22.51 2.76
C VAL A 352 -3.10 -21.76 4.08
N ARG A 353 -1.93 -21.18 4.38
CA ARG A 353 -1.62 -20.47 5.62
C ARG A 353 -1.02 -19.11 5.33
N TRP A 354 -0.81 -18.33 6.37
CA TRP A 354 0.03 -17.14 6.27
C TRP A 354 1.42 -17.48 5.74
N GLY A 355 1.91 -16.73 4.75
CA GLY A 355 3.26 -16.90 4.23
C GLY A 355 3.69 -15.76 3.32
N GLU A 356 4.99 -15.74 3.02
CA GLU A 356 5.65 -14.68 2.26
C GLU A 356 5.43 -14.83 0.75
N GLN A 357 5.25 -16.05 0.27
CA GLN A 357 5.16 -16.34 -1.15
C GLN A 357 3.75 -16.08 -1.68
N ILE A 358 3.65 -15.68 -2.95
CA ILE A 358 2.36 -15.35 -3.58
C ILE A 358 1.36 -16.52 -3.62
N TYR A 359 1.83 -17.75 -3.47
CA TYR A 359 0.99 -18.95 -3.42
C TYR A 359 0.57 -19.33 -1.99
N ASP A 360 1.19 -18.74 -0.96
CA ASP A 360 0.66 -18.69 0.40
C ASP A 360 -0.44 -17.62 0.47
N GLU A 361 -0.84 -17.18 1.67
CA GLU A 361 -1.71 -16.02 1.83
C GLU A 361 -1.20 -14.99 2.83
N MET A 362 -1.74 -13.77 2.72
CA MET A 362 -1.60 -12.72 3.72
C MET A 362 -2.94 -12.07 3.98
N MET A 363 -3.12 -11.60 5.22
CA MET A 363 -4.20 -10.71 5.63
C MET A 363 -3.59 -9.48 6.29
N VAL A 364 -3.32 -8.43 5.51
CA VAL A 364 -2.83 -7.16 6.06
C VAL A 364 -3.77 -6.04 5.67
N GLY A 365 -4.36 -5.41 6.68
CA GLY A 365 -5.09 -4.18 6.54
C GLY A 365 -4.24 -2.97 6.90
N PHE A 366 -3.47 -2.41 5.96
CA PHE A 366 -2.74 -1.16 6.21
C PHE A 366 -3.70 0.04 6.22
N PHE A 367 -3.45 1.02 7.08
CA PHE A 367 -4.19 2.28 7.07
C PHE A 367 -3.33 3.42 7.62
N ASP A 368 -3.50 4.62 7.07
CA ASP A 368 -2.83 5.81 7.58
C ASP A 368 -3.71 6.56 8.57
N VAL A 369 -3.09 7.06 9.63
CA VAL A 369 -3.69 8.02 10.55
C VAL A 369 -2.81 9.26 10.72
N ALA A 370 -3.42 10.42 10.90
CA ALA A 370 -2.74 11.65 11.34
C ALA A 370 -2.92 11.85 12.84
N VAL A 371 -1.82 12.11 13.54
CA VAL A 371 -1.74 12.40 14.98
C VAL A 371 -1.01 13.74 15.18
N PRO A 372 -1.03 14.38 16.36
CA PRO A 372 -0.23 15.58 16.61
C PRO A 372 1.25 15.35 16.27
N ALA A 373 1.93 16.35 15.68
CA ALA A 373 3.29 16.18 15.14
C ALA A 373 4.32 15.57 16.11
N GLY A 374 4.21 15.87 17.41
CA GLY A 374 5.10 15.34 18.44
C GLY A 374 4.84 13.88 18.87
N VAL A 375 3.81 13.21 18.34
CA VAL A 375 3.45 11.83 18.71
C VAL A 375 4.02 10.87 17.68
N ASP A 376 5.05 10.10 18.06
CA ASP A 376 5.53 8.99 17.24
C ASP A 376 4.67 7.72 17.42
N LYS A 377 4.97 6.67 16.66
CA LYS A 377 4.22 5.40 16.72
C LYS A 377 4.33 4.71 18.08
N GLN A 378 5.47 4.73 18.76
CA GLN A 378 5.62 4.10 20.08
C GLN A 378 4.77 4.83 21.12
N HIS A 379 4.83 6.16 21.15
CA HIS A 379 4.00 7.01 21.99
C HIS A 379 2.51 6.86 21.65
N PHE A 380 2.16 6.71 20.37
CA PHE A 380 0.79 6.41 19.95
C PHE A 380 0.29 5.11 20.58
N PHE A 381 1.10 4.06 20.66
CA PHE A 381 0.68 2.80 21.29
C PHE A 381 0.86 2.73 22.81
N ALA A 382 1.46 3.74 23.43
CA ALA A 382 1.60 3.82 24.88
C ALA A 382 0.24 4.07 25.54
N ARG A 383 -0.35 3.02 26.12
CA ARG A 383 -1.57 3.12 26.93
C ARG A 383 -1.20 3.61 28.34
N THR A 384 -1.70 4.77 28.74
CA THR A 384 -1.70 5.16 30.15
C THR A 384 -2.60 4.17 30.89
N LYS A 385 -2.10 3.55 31.96
CA LYS A 385 -2.95 2.81 32.88
C LYS A 385 -3.94 3.82 33.45
N GLU A 386 -5.23 3.72 33.10
CA GLU A 386 -6.25 4.38 33.91
C GLU A 386 -6.06 3.90 35.35
N PRO A 387 -6.08 4.80 36.36
CA PRO A 387 -6.14 4.35 37.74
C PRO A 387 -7.38 3.47 37.85
N GLN A 388 -7.18 2.20 38.23
CA GLN A 388 -8.28 1.33 38.62
C GLN A 388 -9.12 2.13 39.62
N GLN A 389 -10.36 2.46 39.24
CA GLN A 389 -11.34 2.90 40.20
C GLN A 389 -11.53 1.70 41.15
N VAL A 390 -10.80 1.75 42.26
CA VAL A 390 -10.95 0.84 43.40
C VAL A 390 -12.40 1.00 43.88
N PRO A 391 -13.10 -0.13 44.12
CA PRO A 391 -14.57 -0.24 44.06
C PRO A 391 -15.36 0.68 44.96
#